data_AF-A0A2K9D651-F1
#
_entry.id   AF-A0A2K9D651-F1
#
_cell.length_a   1.000
_cell.length_b   1.000
_cell.length_c   1.000
_cell.angle_alpha   90.00
_cell.angle_beta   90.00
_cell.angle_gamma   90.00
#
_symmetry.space_group_name_H-M   'P 1'
#
loop_
_entity.id
_entity.type
_entity.pdbx_description
1 polymer ?
#
loop_
_entity_poly.entity_id
_entity_poly.type
_entity_poly.pdbx_seq_one_letter_code
_entity_poly.pdbx_strand_id
1 'polypeptide(L)'
;MAGTASLSGDTPKEDSKATPDVRALPRTGESCKKCPPESGAKIRRNHGVNWNAYRYQARITGFAFDTEECRWSDEWNWLGIDFDGFQPSECLLQETKGNYDQFLDGSIPKADKFFKGFDSMEATAIRQSAAVRANPPARLMWYFQTPLARQRMLTVLRRLGITSILQP
;
A
#
# COMPACT_ATOMS: atom_id res chain seq x y z
N MET A 1 -15.81 -69.80 46.87
CA MET A 1 -14.67 -69.06 46.28
C MET A 1 -14.84 -69.08 44.77
N ALA A 2 -14.81 -67.90 44.16
CA ALA A 2 -15.20 -67.59 42.78
C ALA A 2 -14.16 -68.02 41.73
N GLY A 3 -14.57 -68.03 40.46
CA GLY A 3 -13.63 -67.92 39.32
C GLY A 3 -14.13 -68.50 38.00
N THR A 4 -14.74 -67.66 37.17
CA THR A 4 -15.14 -67.86 35.77
C THR A 4 -13.95 -67.83 34.79
N ALA A 5 -14.04 -68.57 33.66
CA ALA A 5 -13.72 -68.04 32.32
C ALA A 5 -14.09 -69.03 31.22
N SER A 6 -15.04 -68.63 30.36
CA SER A 6 -15.28 -69.20 29.03
C SER A 6 -14.70 -68.25 27.98
N LEU A 7 -14.06 -68.79 26.95
CA LEU A 7 -13.73 -68.08 25.71
C LEU A 7 -14.03 -69.02 24.54
N SER A 8 -15.09 -68.73 23.79
CA SER A 8 -15.25 -69.14 22.39
C SER A 8 -15.37 -67.86 21.58
N GLY A 9 -14.54 -67.76 20.54
CA GLY A 9 -14.58 -66.66 19.58
C GLY A 9 -15.72 -66.81 18.58
N ASP A 10 -16.13 -65.69 18.01
CA ASP A 10 -16.53 -65.56 16.61
C ASP A 10 -16.57 -64.07 16.23
N THR A 11 -15.91 -63.75 15.13
CA THR A 11 -15.80 -62.42 14.48
C THR A 11 -17.16 -61.88 14.00
N PRO A 12 -17.28 -60.54 13.83
CA PRO A 12 -17.68 -60.07 12.51
C PRO A 12 -16.97 -58.79 12.01
N LYS A 13 -16.59 -58.88 10.72
CA LYS A 13 -16.60 -57.92 9.62
C LYS A 13 -16.15 -56.46 9.85
N GLU A 14 -15.06 -56.18 9.15
CA GLU A 14 -14.46 -54.92 8.76
C GLU A 14 -15.38 -54.13 7.81
N ASP A 15 -15.93 -53.01 8.27
CA ASP A 15 -16.54 -51.99 7.40
C ASP A 15 -15.51 -50.88 7.15
N SER A 16 -14.87 -50.96 5.99
CA SER A 16 -14.02 -49.91 5.43
C SER A 16 -14.82 -48.64 5.17
N LYS A 17 -14.70 -47.64 6.05
CA LYS A 17 -15.14 -46.28 5.77
C LYS A 17 -13.92 -45.41 5.49
N ALA A 18 -13.55 -45.32 4.21
CA ALA A 18 -12.54 -44.38 3.74
C ALA A 18 -13.05 -42.95 3.93
N THR A 19 -12.54 -42.25 4.94
CA THR A 19 -12.58 -40.79 5.00
C THR A 19 -11.65 -40.23 3.92
N PRO A 20 -12.07 -39.24 3.11
CA PRO A 20 -11.15 -38.59 2.19
C PRO A 20 -10.12 -37.84 3.03
N ASP A 21 -8.87 -38.28 2.91
CA ASP A 21 -7.72 -37.58 3.47
C ASP A 21 -7.65 -36.23 2.76
N VAL A 22 -8.18 -35.19 3.40
CA VAL A 22 -8.01 -33.81 2.95
C VAL A 22 -6.53 -33.56 3.06
N ARG A 23 -5.84 -33.72 1.94
CA ARG A 23 -4.43 -33.41 1.77
C ARG A 23 -4.26 -31.93 2.02
N ALA A 24 -4.13 -31.56 3.29
CA ALA A 24 -3.73 -30.23 3.70
C ALA A 24 -2.33 -30.05 3.12
N LEU A 25 -2.25 -29.31 2.02
CA LEU A 25 -0.98 -28.82 1.51
C LEU A 25 -0.27 -28.18 2.71
N PRO A 26 0.95 -28.62 3.06
CA PRO A 26 1.69 -27.98 4.13
C PRO A 26 1.88 -26.54 3.68
N ARG A 27 1.19 -25.62 4.36
CA ARG A 27 1.51 -24.20 4.24
C ARG A 27 2.95 -24.11 4.71
N THR A 28 3.86 -23.92 3.76
CA THR A 28 5.26 -23.67 4.04
C THR A 28 5.30 -22.55 5.07
N GLY A 29 5.70 -22.91 6.29
CA GLY A 29 5.78 -22.01 7.43
C GLY A 29 6.92 -21.01 7.32
N GLU A 30 7.17 -20.45 6.13
CA GLU A 30 7.80 -19.14 6.07
C GLU A 30 6.85 -18.21 6.81
N SER A 31 7.28 -17.69 7.97
CA SER A 31 6.63 -16.55 8.57
C SER A 31 6.44 -15.53 7.45
N CYS A 32 5.19 -15.24 7.06
CA CYS A 32 4.91 -14.12 6.17
C CYS A 32 5.76 -12.96 6.69
N LYS A 33 6.75 -12.50 5.91
CA LYS A 33 7.59 -11.38 6.35
C LYS A 33 6.61 -10.24 6.60
N LYS A 34 6.36 -9.97 7.89
CA LYS A 34 5.32 -9.04 8.31
C LYS A 34 5.58 -7.72 7.61
N CYS A 35 4.60 -7.22 6.89
CA CYS A 35 4.78 -6.01 6.10
C CYS A 35 5.03 -4.83 7.06
N PRO A 36 6.22 -4.19 7.08
CA PRO A 36 6.55 -3.21 8.11
C PRO A 36 5.58 -2.01 8.16
N PRO A 37 5.12 -1.48 7.01
CA PRO A 37 4.07 -0.47 6.98
C PRO A 37 2.76 -0.80 7.70
N GLU A 38 2.43 -2.08 7.97
CA GLU A 38 1.23 -2.45 8.75
C GLU A 38 1.26 -1.91 10.18
N SER A 39 2.44 -1.55 10.72
CA SER A 39 2.53 -0.89 12.02
C SER A 39 2.16 0.60 11.98
N GLY A 40 1.84 1.14 10.80
CA GLY A 40 1.33 2.49 10.63
C GLY A 40 -0.14 2.61 10.99
N ALA A 41 -0.71 3.78 10.70
CA ALA A 41 -2.11 4.06 10.93
C ALA A 41 -2.69 4.91 9.80
N LYS A 42 -3.97 4.68 9.51
CA LYS A 42 -4.73 5.61 8.68
C LYS A 42 -5.02 6.87 9.48
N ILE A 43 -4.72 8.03 8.92
CA ILE A 43 -4.93 9.34 9.52
C ILE A 43 -5.61 10.28 8.54
N ARG A 44 -6.25 11.32 9.05
CA ARG A 44 -6.84 12.38 8.22
C ARG A 44 -5.87 13.56 8.11
N ARG A 45 -5.55 13.99 6.89
CA ARG A 45 -4.75 15.19 6.62
C ARG A 45 -5.57 16.26 5.93
N ASN A 46 -5.32 17.51 6.30
CA ASN A 46 -5.96 18.68 5.69
C ASN A 46 -4.90 19.46 4.90
N HIS A 47 -5.08 19.51 3.58
CA HIS A 47 -4.21 20.23 2.65
C HIS A 47 -4.92 21.40 1.96
N GLY A 48 -6.04 21.87 2.55
CA GLY A 48 -6.89 22.89 1.95
C GLY A 48 -7.77 22.36 0.82
N VAL A 49 -8.42 23.29 0.11
CA VAL A 49 -9.40 22.95 -0.93
C VAL A 49 -8.72 22.51 -2.22
N ASN A 50 -8.80 21.22 -2.57
CA ASN A 50 -8.23 20.69 -3.82
C ASN A 50 -8.99 19.46 -4.36
N TRP A 51 -10.06 19.72 -5.11
CA TRP A 51 -10.95 18.67 -5.63
C TRP A 51 -10.25 17.68 -6.54
N ASN A 52 -9.37 18.18 -7.41
CA ASN A 52 -8.68 17.30 -8.35
C ASN A 52 -7.72 16.36 -7.62
N ALA A 53 -6.89 16.88 -6.71
CA ALA A 53 -5.92 16.06 -5.98
C ALA A 53 -6.61 14.99 -5.13
N TYR A 54 -7.64 15.34 -4.35
CA TYR A 54 -8.31 14.36 -3.49
C TYR A 54 -9.09 13.30 -4.27
N ARG A 55 -9.79 13.68 -5.35
CA ARG A 55 -10.46 12.69 -6.21
C ARG A 55 -9.44 11.77 -6.89
N TYR A 56 -8.32 12.32 -7.34
CA TYR A 56 -7.24 11.54 -7.92
C TYR A 56 -6.65 10.55 -6.92
N GLN A 57 -6.28 11.02 -5.72
CA GLN A 57 -5.77 10.20 -4.63
C GLN A 57 -6.73 9.05 -4.31
N ALA A 58 -8.00 9.39 -4.03
CA ALA A 58 -9.02 8.39 -3.69
C ALA A 58 -9.21 7.33 -4.79
N ARG A 59 -9.13 7.72 -6.07
CA ARG A 59 -9.20 6.76 -7.18
C ARG A 59 -8.01 5.80 -7.23
N ILE A 60 -6.81 6.26 -6.88
CA ILE A 60 -5.58 5.45 -6.91
C ILE A 60 -5.45 4.56 -5.66
N THR A 61 -5.81 5.08 -4.50
CA THR A 61 -5.53 4.44 -3.20
C THR A 61 -6.75 3.79 -2.56
N GLY A 62 -7.96 4.17 -3.00
CA GLY A 62 -9.21 3.78 -2.37
C GLY A 62 -9.44 4.46 -1.01
N PHE A 63 -8.60 5.42 -0.61
CA PHE A 63 -8.76 6.11 0.67
C PHE A 63 -9.86 7.18 0.55
N ALA A 64 -10.56 7.43 1.67
CA ALA A 64 -11.65 8.40 1.69
C ALA A 64 -11.10 9.82 1.63
N PHE A 65 -11.95 10.75 1.20
CA PHE A 65 -11.68 12.18 1.24
C PHE A 65 -12.97 12.94 1.52
N ASP A 66 -12.83 14.22 1.83
CA ASP A 66 -13.93 15.13 2.05
C ASP A 66 -14.74 15.37 0.77
N THR A 67 -15.91 14.73 0.68
CA THR A 67 -16.81 14.88 -0.46
C THR A 67 -17.74 16.08 -0.37
N GLU A 68 -17.69 16.85 0.72
CA GLU A 68 -18.57 18.00 0.96
C GLU A 68 -17.80 19.30 0.78
N GLU A 69 -16.75 19.50 1.59
CA GLU A 69 -15.99 20.74 1.61
C GLU A 69 -14.61 20.61 0.95
N CYS A 70 -14.22 19.39 0.59
CA CYS A 70 -12.95 19.11 -0.06
C CYS A 70 -11.76 19.63 0.74
N ARG A 71 -11.72 19.42 2.06
CA ARG A 71 -10.64 19.93 2.91
C ARG A 71 -9.64 18.87 3.35
N TRP A 72 -9.99 17.60 3.27
CA TRP A 72 -9.15 16.52 3.79
C TRP A 72 -9.18 15.26 2.92
N SER A 73 -8.13 14.46 3.07
CA SER A 73 -8.02 13.07 2.61
C SER A 73 -7.52 12.18 3.74
N ASP A 74 -7.91 10.91 3.72
CA ASP A 74 -7.25 9.89 4.52
C ASP A 74 -5.89 9.55 3.87
N GLU A 75 -4.90 9.34 4.71
CA GLU A 75 -3.52 8.99 4.35
C GLU A 75 -3.00 7.91 5.30
N TRP A 76 -1.90 7.27 4.95
CA TRP A 76 -1.22 6.29 5.79
C TRP A 76 0.02 6.91 6.43
N ASN A 77 0.02 7.05 7.75
CA ASN A 77 1.20 7.46 8.50
C ASN A 77 1.97 6.23 8.98
N TRP A 78 3.25 6.17 8.61
CA TRP A 78 4.16 5.14 9.09
C TRP A 78 5.54 5.75 9.36
N LEU A 79 6.09 5.49 10.55
CA LEU A 79 7.34 6.09 11.04
C LEU A 79 7.31 7.64 11.04
N GLY A 80 6.13 8.25 11.24
CA GLY A 80 5.96 9.70 11.19
C GLY A 80 6.00 10.28 9.77
N ILE A 81 6.00 9.43 8.74
CA ILE A 81 5.95 9.84 7.33
C ILE A 81 4.57 9.53 6.79
N ASP A 82 3.97 10.51 6.12
CA ASP A 82 2.69 10.34 5.45
C ASP A 82 2.89 9.80 4.03
N PHE A 83 1.97 8.93 3.64
CA PHE A 83 1.83 8.36 2.30
C PHE A 83 0.36 8.45 1.92
N ASP A 84 0.07 8.81 0.67
CA ASP A 84 -1.30 8.98 0.19
C ASP A 84 -2.15 7.70 0.28
N GLY A 85 -1.51 6.53 0.29
CA GLY A 85 -2.17 5.23 0.41
C GLY A 85 -1.26 4.09 0.87
N PHE A 86 -1.89 2.98 1.25
CA PHE A 86 -1.22 1.74 1.63
C PHE A 86 -2.04 0.52 1.20
N GLN A 87 -1.39 -0.45 0.54
CA GLN A 87 -1.94 -1.74 0.15
C GLN A 87 -1.24 -2.88 0.91
N PRO A 88 -1.86 -3.42 1.97
CA PRO A 88 -1.25 -4.43 2.83
C PRO A 88 -0.84 -5.71 2.08
N SER A 89 -1.67 -6.17 1.14
CA SER A 89 -1.43 -7.41 0.38
C SER A 89 -0.15 -7.40 -0.45
N GLU A 90 0.32 -6.21 -0.86
CA GLU A 90 1.54 -6.04 -1.67
C GLU A 90 2.69 -5.39 -0.88
N CYS A 91 2.46 -5.09 0.40
CA CYS A 91 3.32 -4.24 1.21
C CYS A 91 3.71 -2.92 0.52
N LEU A 92 2.73 -2.32 -0.17
CA LEU A 92 2.95 -1.20 -1.07
C LEU A 92 2.40 0.10 -0.49
N LEU A 93 3.30 1.05 -0.25
CA LEU A 93 2.97 2.44 0.02
C LEU A 93 2.81 3.20 -1.30
N GLN A 94 1.86 4.13 -1.34
CA GLN A 94 1.48 4.87 -2.54
C GLN A 94 1.62 6.38 -2.29
N GLU A 95 2.19 7.09 -3.26
CA GLU A 95 2.19 8.56 -3.32
C GLU A 95 1.51 9.00 -4.62
N THR A 96 0.69 10.04 -4.58
CA THR A 96 -0.10 10.53 -5.70
C THR A 96 0.19 12.01 -5.95
N LYS A 97 0.21 12.41 -7.23
CA LYS A 97 0.40 13.80 -7.67
C LYS A 97 -0.63 14.16 -8.74
N GLY A 98 -1.71 14.82 -8.28
CA GLY A 98 -2.81 15.31 -9.12
C GLY A 98 -2.56 16.72 -9.67
N ASN A 99 -2.72 16.88 -10.99
CA ASN A 99 -2.70 18.15 -11.72
C ASN A 99 -1.55 19.13 -11.36
N TYR A 100 -0.30 18.68 -11.43
CA TYR A 100 0.88 19.54 -11.22
C TYR A 100 1.37 20.21 -12.51
N ASP A 101 0.93 19.75 -13.68
CA ASP A 101 1.35 20.31 -14.97
C ASP A 101 0.96 21.78 -15.14
N GLN A 102 -0.08 22.26 -14.47
CA GLN A 102 -0.47 23.68 -14.43
C GLN A 102 0.65 24.64 -13.96
N PHE A 103 1.64 24.12 -13.22
CA PHE A 103 2.82 24.87 -12.77
C PHE A 103 3.99 24.83 -13.76
N LEU A 104 3.88 24.05 -14.83
CA LEU A 104 4.92 23.79 -15.83
C LEU A 104 4.51 24.18 -17.25
N ASP A 105 3.21 24.10 -17.57
CA ASP A 105 2.68 24.28 -18.93
C ASP A 105 2.31 25.74 -19.28
N GLY A 106 2.47 26.66 -18.32
CA GLY A 106 2.14 28.07 -18.49
C GLY A 106 0.70 28.45 -18.16
N SER A 107 -0.15 27.49 -17.76
CA SER A 107 -1.53 27.75 -17.31
C SER A 107 -1.59 28.73 -16.14
N ILE A 108 -0.60 28.66 -15.25
CA ILE A 108 -0.42 29.63 -14.16
C ILE A 108 0.71 30.60 -14.52
N PRO A 109 0.41 31.88 -14.77
CA PRO A 109 1.44 32.85 -15.15
C PRO A 109 2.53 32.98 -14.09
N LYS A 110 3.79 32.87 -14.52
CA LYS A 110 5.00 33.02 -13.67
C LYS A 110 5.10 31.99 -12.53
N ALA A 111 4.46 30.82 -12.68
CA ALA A 111 4.54 29.73 -11.68
C ALA A 111 5.99 29.38 -11.30
N ASP A 112 6.91 29.39 -12.26
CA ASP A 112 8.35 29.18 -12.08
C ASP A 112 9.00 30.11 -11.04
N LYS A 113 8.43 31.31 -10.82
CA LYS A 113 8.99 32.32 -9.91
C LYS A 113 8.58 32.13 -8.45
N PHE A 114 7.41 31.55 -8.19
CA PHE A 114 6.85 31.48 -6.84
C PHE A 114 6.56 30.05 -6.38
N PHE A 115 6.35 29.10 -7.29
CA PHE A 115 6.00 27.75 -6.93
C PHE A 115 7.23 26.97 -6.47
N LYS A 116 7.23 26.56 -5.20
CA LYS A 116 8.27 25.73 -4.58
C LYS A 116 7.81 24.30 -4.32
N GLY A 117 6.67 23.90 -4.88
CA GLY A 117 6.09 22.57 -4.61
C GLY A 117 6.97 21.42 -5.13
N PHE A 118 7.78 21.62 -6.17
CA PHE A 118 8.72 20.59 -6.63
C PHE A 118 9.88 20.33 -5.65
N ASP A 119 10.37 21.36 -4.95
CA ASP A 119 11.41 21.20 -3.93
C ASP A 119 10.86 20.38 -2.74
N SER A 120 9.63 20.69 -2.32
CA SER A 120 8.91 19.91 -1.30
C SER A 120 8.64 18.47 -1.76
N MET A 121 8.27 18.30 -3.03
CA MET A 121 8.03 16.99 -3.63
C MET A 121 9.29 16.11 -3.63
N GLU A 122 10.44 16.68 -3.97
CA GLU A 122 11.74 15.99 -3.88
C GLU A 122 12.09 15.62 -2.44
N ALA A 123 11.92 16.54 -1.49
CA ALA A 123 12.15 16.25 -0.08
C ALA A 123 11.26 15.11 0.46
N THR A 124 10.01 15.03 0.01
CA THR A 124 9.11 13.91 0.34
C THR A 124 9.59 12.59 -0.28
N ALA A 125 9.98 12.58 -1.56
CA ALA A 125 10.54 11.39 -2.22
C ALA A 125 11.78 10.86 -1.48
N ILE A 126 12.68 11.75 -1.04
CA ILE A 126 13.88 11.39 -0.29
C ILE A 126 13.50 10.71 1.03
N ARG A 127 12.62 11.31 1.83
CA ARG A 127 12.20 10.76 3.13
C ARG A 127 11.50 9.42 2.98
N GLN A 128 10.54 9.32 2.07
CA GLN A 128 9.78 8.11 1.82
C GLN A 128 10.67 6.97 1.31
N SER A 129 11.54 7.23 0.33
CA SER A 129 12.45 6.19 -0.17
C SER A 129 13.46 5.71 0.88
N ALA A 130 13.95 6.60 1.74
CA ALA A 130 14.85 6.22 2.82
C ALA A 130 14.16 5.24 3.79
N ALA A 131 12.95 5.55 4.24
CA ALA A 131 12.18 4.69 5.14
C ALA A 131 11.86 3.33 4.50
N VAL A 132 11.42 3.31 3.24
CA VAL A 132 11.04 2.09 2.54
C VAL A 132 12.25 1.19 2.27
N ARG A 133 13.39 1.74 1.81
CA ARG A 133 14.61 0.96 1.58
C ARG A 133 15.19 0.35 2.86
N ALA A 134 15.04 1.02 3.99
CA ALA A 134 15.52 0.52 5.28
C ALA A 134 14.68 -0.63 5.85
N ASN A 135 13.49 -0.89 5.31
CA ASN A 135 12.51 -1.81 5.90
C ASN A 135 11.88 -2.75 4.86
N PRO A 136 12.66 -3.65 4.23
CA PRO A 136 12.07 -4.68 3.36
C PRO A 136 11.11 -5.60 4.14
N PRO A 137 10.03 -6.10 3.54
CA PRO A 137 9.66 -6.03 2.13
C PRO A 137 8.83 -4.78 1.71
N ALA A 138 8.88 -3.66 2.44
CA ALA A 138 8.14 -2.45 2.06
C ALA A 138 8.50 -2.00 0.63
N ARG A 139 7.48 -1.53 -0.10
CA ARG A 139 7.60 -1.00 -1.46
C ARG A 139 6.95 0.38 -1.54
N LEU A 140 7.37 1.17 -2.53
CA LEU A 140 6.85 2.51 -2.79
C LEU A 140 6.57 2.68 -4.29
N MET A 141 5.39 3.19 -4.62
CA MET A 141 5.04 3.58 -5.98
C MET A 141 4.47 5.00 -6.00
N TRP A 142 4.96 5.80 -6.95
CA TRP A 142 4.49 7.16 -7.19
C TRP A 142 3.61 7.20 -8.44
N TYR A 143 2.41 7.75 -8.29
CA TYR A 143 1.41 7.87 -9.34
C TYR A 143 1.25 9.34 -9.72
N PHE A 144 1.45 9.63 -10.99
CA PHE A 144 1.26 10.97 -11.55
C PHE A 144 0.02 10.99 -12.42
N GLN A 145 -0.84 11.99 -12.23
CA GLN A 145 -1.98 12.21 -13.11
C GLN A 145 -1.55 12.78 -14.47
N THR A 146 -0.46 13.54 -14.47
CA THR A 146 -0.07 14.40 -15.59
C THR A 146 1.41 14.20 -15.95
N PRO A 147 1.76 14.25 -17.25
CA PRO A 147 3.06 13.79 -17.74
C PRO A 147 4.24 14.72 -17.40
N LEU A 148 4.06 16.05 -17.41
CA LEU A 148 5.18 16.98 -17.24
C LEU A 148 5.74 16.94 -15.82
N ALA A 149 4.87 16.85 -14.81
CA ALA A 149 5.25 16.69 -13.41
C ALA A 149 6.04 15.40 -13.19
N ARG A 150 5.60 14.29 -13.81
CA ARG A 150 6.34 13.03 -13.78
C ARG A 150 7.70 13.18 -14.44
N GLN A 151 7.75 13.79 -15.63
CA GLN A 151 9.00 14.01 -16.36
C GLN A 151 9.99 14.86 -15.55
N ARG A 152 9.50 15.91 -14.90
CA ARG A 152 10.29 16.78 -14.01
C ARG A 152 10.92 16.00 -12.86
N MET A 153 10.17 15.08 -12.25
CA MET A 153 10.62 14.28 -11.11
C MET A 153 11.40 13.02 -11.49
N LEU A 154 11.34 12.58 -12.76
CA LEU A 154 11.79 11.25 -13.18
C LEU A 154 13.25 10.96 -12.83
N THR A 155 14.15 11.94 -13.01
CA THR A 155 15.57 11.80 -12.68
C THR A 155 15.79 11.55 -11.19
N VAL A 156 15.11 12.31 -10.33
CA VAL A 156 15.19 12.18 -8.88
C VAL A 156 14.61 10.83 -8.43
N LEU A 157 13.41 10.49 -8.89
CA LEU A 157 12.74 9.24 -8.51
C LEU A 157 13.56 8.01 -8.92
N ARG A 158 14.17 8.01 -10.11
CA ARG A 158 15.05 6.93 -10.56
C ARG A 158 16.30 6.80 -9.69
N ARG A 159 16.94 7.91 -9.32
CA ARG A 159 18.10 7.89 -8.41
C ARG A 159 17.75 7.34 -7.03
N LEU A 160 16.52 7.57 -6.59
CA LEU A 160 16.03 7.06 -5.30
C LEU A 160 15.51 5.61 -5.38
N GLY A 161 15.48 5.00 -6.57
CA GLY A 161 14.91 3.65 -6.77
C GLY A 161 13.39 3.61 -6.62
N ILE A 162 12.70 4.72 -6.81
CA ILE A 162 11.24 4.81 -6.72
C ILE A 162 10.62 4.50 -8.10
N THR A 163 9.75 3.49 -8.14
CA THR A 163 8.92 3.23 -9.31
C THR A 163 7.88 4.33 -9.45
N SER A 164 7.74 4.90 -10.65
CA SER A 164 6.71 5.89 -10.94
C SER A 164 6.00 5.65 -12.26
N ILE A 165 4.68 5.82 -12.26
CA ILE A 165 3.83 5.63 -13.43
C ILE A 165 2.96 6.86 -13.70
N LEU A 166 2.64 7.05 -14.99
CA LEU A 166 1.61 7.99 -15.41
C LEU A 166 0.29 7.21 -15.42
N GLN A 167 -0.67 7.64 -14.62
CA GLN A 167 -2.00 7.04 -14.53
C GLN A 167 -3.02 8.19 -14.43
N PRO A 168 -3.50 8.71 -15.57
CA PRO A 168 -4.35 9.91 -15.64
C PRO A 168 -5.76 9.68 -15.12
#